data_AF-A0A511YG14-F1
#
_entry.id   AF-A0A511YG14-F1
#
_cell.length_a   1.000
_cell.length_b   1.000
_cell.length_c   1.000
_cell.angle_alpha   90.00
_cell.angle_beta   90.00
_cell.angle_gamma   90.00
#
_symmetry.space_group_name_H-M   'P 1'
#
loop_
_entity.id
_entity.type
_entity.pdbx_description
1 polymer ?
#
loop_
_entity_poly.entity_id
_entity_poly.type
_entity_poly.pdbx_seq_one_letter_code
_entity_poly.pdbx_strand_id
1 'polypeptide(L)'
;MKEQANITIPTKIKHTVYRKIREDYDLRLKIAADTGKRESAIYLNAYRDSEKIENIFIIQSFQRHTGWTDGEIYEKDVQEIIDAI
;
A
#
# COMPACT_ATOMS: atom_id res chain seq x y z
N MET A 1 30.38 -12.85 -5.35
CA MET A 1 29.01 -12.64 -5.88
C MET A 1 28.49 -11.36 -5.26
N LYS A 2 27.97 -10.44 -6.07
CA LYS A 2 27.61 -9.07 -5.65
C LYS A 2 26.57 -9.12 -4.53
N GLU A 3 26.80 -8.34 -3.49
CA GLU A 3 25.82 -8.04 -2.44
C GLU A 3 24.55 -7.52 -3.13
N GLN A 4 23.47 -8.30 -3.09
CA GLN A 4 22.15 -7.79 -3.39
C GLN A 4 21.79 -6.87 -2.22
N ALA A 5 22.03 -5.58 -2.40
CA ALA A 5 21.38 -4.58 -1.56
C ALA A 5 19.87 -4.84 -1.67
N ASN A 6 19.25 -5.35 -0.62
CA ASN A 6 17.80 -5.30 -0.45
C ASN A 6 17.45 -3.81 -0.32
N ILE A 7 17.33 -3.12 -1.46
CA ILE A 7 16.85 -1.76 -1.53
C ILE A 7 15.37 -1.85 -1.13
N THR A 8 15.11 -1.73 0.16
CA THR A 8 13.76 -1.58 0.68
C THR A 8 13.43 -0.12 0.44
N ILE A 9 13.05 0.21 -0.79
CA ILE A 9 12.57 1.56 -1.13
C ILE A 9 11.35 1.78 -0.23
N PRO A 10 11.35 2.76 0.70
CA PRO A 10 10.16 3.09 1.46
C PRO A 10 9.16 3.71 0.50
N THR A 11 8.37 2.88 -0.16
CA THR A 11 7.49 3.33 -1.23
C THR A 11 6.20 3.77 -0.57
N LYS A 12 6.12 5.07 -0.27
CA LYS A 12 4.90 5.71 0.18
C LYS A 12 3.76 5.34 -0.77
N ILE A 13 2.64 4.88 -0.23
CA ILE A 13 1.49 4.50 -1.08
C ILE A 13 0.68 5.74 -1.45
N LYS A 14 0.14 5.76 -2.67
CA LYS A 14 -0.68 6.89 -3.15
C LYS A 14 -1.93 7.03 -2.29
N HIS A 15 -2.37 8.28 -2.09
CA HIS A 15 -3.64 8.59 -1.43
C HIS A 15 -4.86 7.88 -2.05
N THR A 16 -4.81 7.54 -3.34
CA THR A 16 -5.86 6.76 -4.03
C THR A 16 -6.05 5.36 -3.45
N VAL A 17 -5.01 4.74 -2.91
CA VAL A 17 -5.08 3.43 -2.25
C VAL A 17 -5.85 3.54 -0.94
N TYR A 18 -5.48 4.52 -0.10
CA TYR A 18 -6.18 4.82 1.15
C TYR A 18 -7.66 5.09 0.91
N ARG A 19 -7.98 5.94 -0.08
CA ARG A 19 -9.35 6.26 -0.47
C ARG A 19 -10.12 5.01 -0.92
N LYS A 20 -9.53 4.17 -1.78
CA LYS A 20 -10.17 2.93 -2.26
C LYS A 20 -10.49 2.00 -1.10
N ILE A 21 -9.54 1.79 -0.18
CA ILE A 21 -9.78 0.97 1.02
C ILE A 21 -10.88 1.59 1.89
N ARG A 22 -10.85 2.91 2.13
CA ARG A 22 -11.84 3.61 2.94
C ARG A 22 -13.27 3.53 2.39
N GLU A 23 -13.43 3.55 1.07
CA GLU A 23 -14.74 3.64 0.41
C GLU A 23 -15.33 2.27 0.07
N ASP A 24 -14.50 1.24 -0.12
CA ASP A 24 -14.93 -0.08 -0.55
C ASP A 24 -15.05 -1.06 0.63
N TYR A 25 -16.26 -1.26 1.14
CA TYR A 25 -16.53 -2.13 2.30
C TYR A 25 -16.17 -3.59 2.03
N ASP A 26 -16.51 -4.13 0.86
CA ASP A 26 -16.26 -5.52 0.51
C ASP A 26 -14.75 -5.80 0.39
N LEU A 27 -14.00 -4.85 -0.16
CA LEU A 27 -12.55 -4.89 -0.15
C LEU A 27 -11.99 -4.93 1.27
N ARG A 28 -12.51 -4.11 2.19
CA ARG A 28 -12.03 -4.13 3.59
C ARG A 28 -12.34 -5.45 4.28
N LEU A 29 -13.49 -6.07 4.01
CA LEU A 29 -13.80 -7.40 4.54
C LEU A 29 -12.79 -8.45 4.05
N LYS A 30 -12.43 -8.42 2.76
CA LYS A 30 -11.42 -9.32 2.18
C LYS A 30 -10.04 -9.10 2.81
N ILE A 31 -9.60 -7.84 2.95
CA ILE A 31 -8.33 -7.49 3.60
C ILE A 31 -8.33 -7.91 5.07
N ALA A 32 -9.44 -7.68 5.78
CA ALA A 32 -9.61 -8.09 7.17
C ALA A 32 -9.46 -9.61 7.34
N ALA A 33 -10.12 -10.38 6.49
CA ALA A 33 -10.03 -11.84 6.47
C ALA A 33 -8.60 -12.32 6.19
N ASP A 34 -7.93 -11.76 5.18
CA ASP A 34 -6.58 -12.14 4.81
C ASP A 34 -5.53 -11.81 5.88
N THR A 35 -5.75 -10.73 6.65
CA THR A 35 -4.74 -10.19 7.60
C THR A 35 -5.06 -10.47 9.06
N GLY A 36 -6.19 -11.14 9.35
CA GLY A 36 -6.66 -11.40 10.72
C GLY A 36 -7.00 -10.12 11.50
N LYS A 37 -7.27 -9.00 10.80
CA LYS A 37 -7.61 -7.71 11.40
C LYS A 37 -9.12 -7.53 11.42
N ARG A 38 -9.61 -6.62 12.26
CA ARG A 38 -11.01 -6.17 12.19
C ARG A 38 -11.18 -5.20 11.03
N GLU A 39 -12.26 -5.35 10.26
CA GLU A 39 -12.61 -4.43 9.16
C GLU A 39 -12.61 -2.97 9.62
N SER A 40 -13.18 -2.68 10.80
CA SER A 40 -13.22 -1.32 11.35
C SER A 40 -11.83 -0.74 11.64
N ALA A 41 -10.84 -1.58 11.96
CA ALA A 41 -9.46 -1.16 12.11
C ALA A 41 -8.83 -0.83 10.75
N ILE A 42 -9.15 -1.60 9.70
CA ILE A 42 -8.72 -1.30 8.32
C ILE A 42 -9.32 0.03 7.87
N TYR A 43 -10.63 0.22 8.07
CA TYR A 43 -11.31 1.48 7.78
C TYR A 43 -10.66 2.67 8.49
N LEU A 44 -10.46 2.57 9.81
CA LEU A 44 -9.90 3.67 10.60
C LEU A 44 -8.47 4.02 10.18
N ASN A 45 -7.65 3.01 9.87
CA ASN A 45 -6.29 3.23 9.39
C ASN A 45 -6.30 3.90 8.01
N ALA A 46 -7.19 3.46 7.11
CA ALA A 46 -7.34 4.06 5.79
C ALA A 46 -7.89 5.50 5.85
N TYR A 47 -8.84 5.77 6.76
CA TYR A 47 -9.38 7.11 6.97
C TYR A 47 -8.34 8.11 7.46
N ARG A 48 -7.34 7.64 8.23
CA ARG A 48 -6.28 8.45 8.82
C ARG A 48 -5.01 8.52 7.99
N ASP A 49 -5.01 7.96 6.78
CA ASP A 49 -3.81 7.77 5.96
C ASP A 49 -2.64 7.18 6.77
N SER A 50 -2.95 6.17 7.60
CA SER A 50 -1.98 5.60 8.53
C SER A 50 -1.01 4.66 7.82
N GLU A 51 0.28 4.78 8.15
CA GLU A 51 1.37 3.85 7.75
C GLU A 51 1.05 2.37 8.03
N LYS A 52 0.08 2.08 8.92
CA LYS A 52 -0.43 0.72 9.14
C LYS A 52 -1.01 0.09 7.88
N ILE A 53 -1.53 0.88 6.93
CA ILE A 53 -2.01 0.39 5.62
C ILE A 53 -0.84 0.01 4.72
N GLU A 54 0.31 0.66 4.87
CA GLU A 54 1.54 0.38 4.11
C GLU A 54 2.20 -0.95 4.52
N ASN A 55 1.62 -1.65 5.51
CA ASN A 55 2.02 -2.99 5.85
C ASN A 55 1.92 -3.93 4.64
N ILE A 56 3.01 -4.64 4.35
CA ILE A 56 3.14 -5.50 3.18
C ILE A 56 1.99 -6.52 3.02
N PHE A 57 1.46 -7.07 4.12
CA PHE A 57 0.36 -8.04 4.03
C PHE A 57 -0.97 -7.39 3.65
N ILE A 58 -1.21 -6.14 4.08
CA ILE A 58 -2.37 -5.37 3.67
C ILE A 58 -2.25 -5.01 2.18
N ILE A 59 -1.09 -4.54 1.74
CA ILE A 59 -0.88 -4.17 0.33
C ILE A 59 -0.96 -5.39 -0.59
N GLN A 60 -0.35 -6.52 -0.22
CA GLN A 60 -0.47 -7.75 -1.01
C GLN A 60 -1.93 -8.25 -1.09
N SER A 61 -2.69 -8.17 0.01
CA SER A 61 -4.11 -8.50 -0.02
C SER A 61 -4.89 -7.54 -0.92
N PHE A 62 -4.64 -6.24 -0.80
CA PHE A 62 -5.23 -5.22 -1.68
C PHE A 62 -4.95 -5.52 -3.15
N GLN A 63 -3.70 -5.84 -3.52
CA GLN A 63 -3.31 -6.21 -4.87
C GLN A 63 -4.08 -7.44 -5.38
N ARG A 64 -4.14 -8.51 -4.58
CA ARG A 64 -4.88 -9.73 -4.96
C ARG A 64 -6.35 -9.47 -5.26
N HIS A 65 -6.99 -8.59 -4.47
CA HIS A 65 -8.44 -8.36 -4.57
C HIS A 65 -8.85 -7.23 -5.52
N THR A 66 -7.90 -6.40 -5.96
CA THR A 66 -8.15 -5.28 -6.89
C THR A 66 -7.48 -5.42 -8.24
N GLY A 67 -6.42 -6.23 -8.34
CA GLY A 67 -5.57 -6.35 -9.52
C GLY A 67 -4.66 -5.13 -9.76
N TRP A 68 -4.60 -4.19 -8.82
CA TRP A 68 -3.77 -2.99 -8.96
C TRP A 68 -2.28 -3.34 -9.00
N THR A 69 -1.57 -2.69 -9.91
CA THR A 69 -0.13 -2.81 -10.08
C THR A 69 0.63 -1.93 -9.10
N ASP A 70 1.93 -2.21 -8.92
CA ASP A 70 2.82 -1.37 -8.12
C ASP A 70 2.80 0.09 -8.59
N GLY A 71 2.72 0.33 -9.89
CA GLY A 71 2.64 1.68 -10.47
C GLY A 71 1.35 2.43 -10.14
N GLU A 72 0.28 1.72 -9.75
CA GLU A 72 -0.98 2.31 -9.28
C GLU A 72 -0.99 2.52 -7.76
N ILE A 73 -0.24 1.69 -7.03
CA ILE A 73 -0.21 1.68 -5.56
C ILE A 73 0.80 2.66 -4.99
N TYR A 74 2.01 2.70 -5.55
CA TYR A 74 3.11 3.42 -4.96
C TYR A 74 3.34 4.77 -5.62
N GLU A 75 3.70 5.77 -4.82
CA GLU A 75 4.24 7.03 -5.33
C GLU A 75 5.58 6.75 -6.01
N LYS A 76 5.82 7.35 -7.18
CA LYS A 76 7.16 7.32 -7.79
C LYS A 76 8.02 8.33 -7.04
N ASP A 77 9.11 7.89 -6.42
CA ASP A 77 10.10 8.82 -5.89
C ASP A 77 10.71 9.60 -7.07
N VAL A 78 10.45 10.90 -7.12
CA VAL A 78 10.97 11.81 -8.18
C VAL A 78 12.44 12.18 -7.91
N GLN A 79 13.07 11.62 -6.88
CA GLN A 79 14.34 12.09 -6.35
C GLN A 79 15.58 11.75 -7.21
N GLU A 80 15.46 11.00 -8.31
CA GLU A 80 16.61 10.62 -9.16
C GLU A 80 16.84 11.47 -10.43
N ILE A 81 16.16 12.61 -10.63
CA ILE A 81 16.37 13.44 -11.85
C ILE A 81 17.14 14.74 -11.59
N ILE A 82 17.38 15.15 -10.34
CA ILE A 82 18.02 16.45 -10.07
C ILE A 82 19.57 16.40 -10.14
N ASP A 83 20.20 15.23 -10.08
CA ASP A 83 21.67 15.13 -10.13
C ASP A 83 22.25 14.91 -11.54
N ALA A 84 21.45 15.10 -12.59
CA ALA A 84 21.87 14.90 -13.99
C ALA A 84 21.67 16.13 -14.91
N ILE A 85 21.37 17.32 -14.35
CA ILE A 85 21.30 18.60 -15.09
C ILE A 85 22.34 19.56 -14.53
#